data_AF-A0A7S2VKV4-F1
#
_entry.id   AF-A0A7S2VKV4-F1
#
_cell.length_a   1.000
_cell.length_b   1.000
_cell.length_c   1.000
_cell.angle_alpha   90.00
_cell.angle_beta   90.00
_cell.angle_gamma   90.00
#
_symmetry.space_group_name_H-M   'P 1'
#
loop_
_entity.id
_entity.type
_entity.pdbx_description
1 polymer ?
#
loop_
_entity_poly.entity_id
_entity_poly.type
_entity_poly.pdbx_seq_one_letter_code
_entity_poly.pdbx_strand_id
1 'polypeptide(L)'
;GRYPLPSSVLMTACTARAAGVPEVVVASPHPAEVTKAAAYVAGADCLLAIGGAQAVGAMAYGVGVKACDIIVGPGNKWVTAAKSIVNGICGIDMLAGPSEVL
;
A
#
# COMPACT_ATOMS: atom_id res chain seq x y z
N GLY A 1 -4.04 12.00 -5.23
CA GLY A 1 -3.69 13.18 -4.38
C GLY A 1 -2.99 14.26 -5.20
N ARG A 2 -2.69 15.45 -4.63
CA ARG A 2 -2.06 16.57 -5.37
C ARG A 2 -0.68 16.22 -5.94
N TYR A 3 0.05 15.34 -5.26
CA TYR A 3 1.35 14.83 -5.69
C TYR A 3 1.26 13.31 -5.87
N PRO A 4 1.28 12.80 -7.12
CA PRO A 4 1.35 11.38 -7.36
C PRO A 4 2.73 10.85 -6.94
N LEU A 5 2.76 9.70 -6.29
CA LEU A 5 3.99 9.05 -5.79
C LEU A 5 4.25 7.72 -6.52
N PRO A 6 4.55 7.74 -7.83
CA PRO A 6 4.79 6.51 -8.60
C PRO A 6 6.04 5.77 -8.11
N SER A 7 7.06 6.48 -7.64
CA SER A 7 8.27 5.87 -7.07
C SER A 7 7.97 4.98 -5.88
N SER A 8 7.05 5.38 -5.00
CA SER A 8 6.64 4.56 -3.85
C SER A 8 5.99 3.26 -4.29
N VAL A 9 5.19 3.27 -5.36
CA VAL A 9 4.59 2.05 -5.93
C VAL A 9 5.68 1.12 -6.46
N LEU A 10 6.64 1.65 -7.23
CA LEU A 10 7.74 0.84 -7.76
C LEU A 10 8.59 0.24 -6.64
N MET A 11 8.95 1.02 -5.62
CA MET A 11 9.78 0.56 -4.50
C MET A 11 9.12 -0.57 -3.70
N THR A 12 7.79 -0.57 -3.55
CA THR A 12 7.09 -1.61 -2.77
C THR A 12 6.72 -2.81 -3.64
N ALA A 13 6.06 -2.59 -4.77
CA ALA A 13 5.54 -3.67 -5.60
C ALA A 13 6.67 -4.46 -6.30
N CYS A 14 7.71 -3.80 -6.82
CA CYS A 14 8.84 -4.52 -7.42
C CYS A 14 9.60 -5.34 -6.38
N THR A 15 9.71 -4.86 -5.14
CA THR A 15 10.33 -5.60 -4.04
C THR A 15 9.52 -6.85 -3.69
N ALA A 16 8.19 -6.73 -3.60
CA ALA A 16 7.31 -7.88 -3.38
C ALA A 16 7.42 -8.91 -4.51
N ARG A 17 7.44 -8.46 -5.77
CA ARG A 17 7.62 -9.36 -6.93
C ARG A 17 8.99 -10.03 -6.96
N ALA A 18 10.06 -9.30 -6.67
CA ALA A 18 11.40 -9.87 -6.55
C ALA A 18 11.48 -10.93 -5.43
N ALA A 19 10.69 -10.77 -4.36
CA ALA A 19 10.56 -11.73 -3.28
C ALA A 19 9.65 -12.94 -3.61
N GLY A 20 9.06 -12.99 -4.81
CA GLY A 20 8.19 -14.08 -5.25
C GLY A 20 6.76 -14.04 -4.68
N VAL A 21 6.30 -12.88 -4.20
CA VAL A 21 4.92 -12.73 -3.70
C VAL A 21 3.93 -13.00 -4.85
N PRO A 22 3.00 -13.95 -4.68
CA PRO A 22 2.11 -14.37 -5.76
C PRO A 22 1.02 -13.32 -6.05
N GLU A 23 0.59 -12.58 -5.04
CA GLU A 23 -0.48 -11.57 -5.16
C GLU A 23 -0.05 -10.22 -4.57
N VAL A 24 -0.03 -9.18 -5.38
CA VAL A 24 0.38 -7.81 -5.02
C VAL A 24 -0.79 -6.86 -5.27
N VAL A 25 -1.35 -6.32 -4.19
CA VAL A 25 -2.43 -5.34 -4.21
C VAL A 25 -1.87 -3.94 -3.90
N VAL A 26 -2.22 -2.96 -4.74
CA VAL A 26 -1.87 -1.55 -4.53
C VAL A 26 -3.14 -0.78 -4.17
N ALA A 27 -3.08 0.08 -3.16
CA ALA A 27 -4.18 0.99 -2.82
C ALA A 27 -3.73 2.45 -2.93
N SER A 28 -4.52 3.29 -3.62
CA SER A 28 -4.26 4.72 -3.73
C SER A 28 -5.55 5.52 -3.91
N PRO A 29 -5.80 6.58 -3.11
CA PRO A 29 -6.99 7.41 -3.26
C PRO A 29 -6.85 8.34 -4.46
N HIS A 30 -7.80 8.26 -5.40
CA HIS A 30 -7.80 9.04 -6.64
C HIS A 30 -6.45 8.91 -7.39
N PRO A 31 -6.10 7.69 -7.86
CA PRO A 31 -4.81 7.43 -8.49
C PRO A 31 -4.70 8.20 -9.81
N ALA A 32 -3.60 8.94 -9.97
CA ALA A 32 -3.27 9.56 -11.26
C ALA A 32 -2.86 8.49 -12.28
N GLU A 33 -2.92 8.81 -13.57
CA GLU A 33 -2.53 7.87 -14.64
C GLU A 33 -1.10 7.35 -14.47
N VAL A 34 -0.16 8.20 -14.03
CA VAL A 34 1.23 7.77 -13.74
C VAL A 34 1.31 6.75 -12.61
N THR A 35 0.43 6.83 -11.61
CA THR A 35 0.38 5.86 -10.50
C THR A 35 -0.22 4.53 -10.98
N LYS A 36 -1.24 4.57 -11.84
CA LYS A 36 -1.81 3.36 -12.47
C LYS A 36 -0.78 2.68 -13.37
N ALA A 37 -0.07 3.46 -14.19
CA ALA A 37 1.00 2.95 -15.04
C ALA A 37 2.13 2.33 -14.21
N ALA A 38 2.56 2.98 -13.12
CA ALA A 38 3.57 2.43 -12.22
C ALA A 38 3.14 1.10 -11.59
N ALA A 39 1.88 0.98 -11.16
CA ALA A 39 1.35 -0.27 -10.62
C ALA A 39 1.33 -1.39 -11.68
N TYR A 40 0.91 -1.08 -12.91
CA TYR A 40 0.92 -2.03 -14.02
C TYR A 40 2.36 -2.50 -14.34
N VAL A 41 3.30 -1.57 -14.49
CA VAL A 41 4.70 -1.88 -14.81
C VAL A 41 5.39 -2.65 -13.67
N ALA A 42 5.08 -2.35 -12.41
CA ALA A 42 5.58 -3.10 -11.26
C ALA A 42 4.94 -4.49 -11.11
N GLY A 43 3.95 -4.80 -11.95
CA GLY A 43 3.24 -6.07 -11.93
C GLY A 43 2.29 -6.22 -10.76
N ALA A 44 1.59 -5.17 -10.31
CA ALA A 44 0.50 -5.33 -9.35
C ALA A 44 -0.69 -6.10 -9.98
N ASP A 45 -1.30 -7.04 -9.23
CA ASP A 45 -2.47 -7.78 -9.70
C ASP A 45 -3.74 -6.96 -9.60
N CYS A 46 -3.79 -6.05 -8.63
CA CYS A 46 -4.96 -5.22 -8.37
C CYS A 46 -4.53 -3.81 -7.95
N LEU A 47 -5.27 -2.81 -8.43
CA LEU A 47 -5.21 -1.45 -7.91
C LEU A 47 -6.57 -1.04 -7.37
N LEU A 48 -6.62 -0.78 -6.07
CA LEU A 48 -7.79 -0.26 -5.38
C LEU A 48 -7.74 1.28 -5.38
N ALA A 49 -8.75 1.89 -5.99
CA ALA A 49 -8.91 3.35 -6.06
C ALA A 49 -9.46 3.96 -4.75
N ILE A 50 -9.00 3.43 -3.61
CA ILE A 50 -9.34 3.88 -2.25
C ILE A 50 -8.05 4.16 -1.46
N GLY A 51 -8.14 4.89 -0.36
CA GLY A 51 -7.00 5.18 0.51
C GLY A 51 -7.42 5.30 1.98
N GLY A 52 -6.53 5.79 2.84
CA GLY A 52 -6.87 6.02 4.25
C GLY A 52 -7.05 4.72 5.06
N ALA A 53 -7.71 4.84 6.21
CA ALA A 53 -7.93 3.72 7.12
C ALA A 53 -8.76 2.59 6.50
N GLN A 54 -9.74 2.94 5.66
CA GLN A 54 -10.60 1.98 4.97
C GLN A 54 -9.84 1.11 3.97
N ALA A 55 -8.80 1.65 3.31
CA ALA A 55 -7.96 0.84 2.43
C ALA A 55 -7.13 -0.18 3.22
N VAL A 56 -6.60 0.22 4.37
CA VAL A 56 -5.89 -0.69 5.29
C VAL A 56 -6.85 -1.78 5.78
N GLY A 57 -8.06 -1.43 6.19
CA GLY A 57 -9.08 -2.41 6.61
C GLY A 57 -9.48 -3.36 5.49
N ALA A 58 -9.69 -2.84 4.27
CA ALA A 58 -10.04 -3.66 3.11
C ALA A 58 -8.95 -4.69 2.78
N MET A 59 -7.68 -4.29 2.82
CA MET A 59 -6.56 -5.21 2.58
C MET A 59 -6.33 -6.17 3.76
N ALA A 60 -6.46 -5.72 5.01
CA ALA A 60 -6.21 -6.57 6.17
C ALA A 60 -7.30 -7.65 6.37
N TYR A 61 -8.56 -7.31 6.09
CA TYR A 61 -9.70 -8.20 6.33
C TYR A 61 -10.29 -8.82 5.05
N GLY A 62 -9.75 -8.46 3.88
CA GLY A 62 -10.20 -9.02 2.60
C GLY A 62 -11.58 -8.55 2.15
N VAL A 63 -11.78 -7.24 2.07
CA VAL A 63 -13.05 -6.64 1.58
C VAL A 63 -12.86 -6.12 0.17
N GLY A 64 -13.45 -6.82 -0.82
CA GLY A 64 -13.30 -6.50 -2.24
C GLY A 64 -11.96 -6.95 -2.86
N VAL A 65 -11.07 -7.50 -2.05
CA VAL A 65 -9.82 -8.19 -2.42
C VAL A 65 -9.59 -9.36 -1.47
N LYS A 66 -8.65 -10.24 -1.78
CA LYS A 66 -8.16 -11.22 -0.80
C LYS A 66 -7.47 -10.51 0.36
N ALA A 67 -7.60 -11.06 1.57
CA ALA A 67 -6.87 -10.55 2.72
C ALA A 67 -5.35 -10.67 2.49
N CYS A 68 -4.62 -9.59 2.71
CA CYS A 68 -3.17 -9.52 2.59
C CYS A 68 -2.49 -10.01 3.86
N ASP A 69 -1.38 -10.74 3.71
CA ASP A 69 -0.56 -11.17 4.84
C ASP A 69 0.27 -10.03 5.45
N ILE A 70 0.67 -9.05 4.62
CA ILE A 70 1.44 -7.87 5.04
C ILE A 70 0.98 -6.62 4.27
N ILE A 71 0.89 -5.48 4.97
CA ILE A 71 0.60 -4.16 4.41
C ILE A 71 1.80 -3.25 4.64
N VAL A 72 2.37 -2.78 3.53
CA VAL A 72 3.55 -1.90 3.53
C VAL A 72 3.21 -0.51 2.98
N GLY A 73 4.05 0.46 3.31
CA GLY A 73 3.96 1.82 2.79
C GLY A 73 3.53 2.84 3.85
N PRO A 74 4.10 4.05 3.81
CA PRO A 74 3.71 5.13 4.70
C PRO A 74 2.38 5.75 4.27
N GLY A 75 1.71 6.40 5.21
CA GLY A 75 0.50 7.16 4.94
C GLY A 75 0.27 8.25 5.98
N ASN A 76 -0.89 8.92 5.90
CA ASN A 76 -1.25 9.92 6.88
C ASN A 76 -1.56 9.30 8.26
N LYS A 77 -1.84 10.14 9.26
CA LYS A 77 -2.18 9.71 10.63
C LYS A 77 -3.27 8.62 10.70
N TRP A 78 -4.21 8.60 9.77
CA TRP A 78 -5.30 7.61 9.74
C TRP A 78 -4.84 6.25 9.21
N VAL A 79 -3.96 6.25 8.20
CA VAL A 79 -3.31 5.02 7.72
C VAL A 79 -2.42 4.46 8.83
N THR A 80 -1.62 5.30 9.49
CA THR A 80 -0.76 4.88 10.60
C THR A 80 -1.56 4.30 11.77
N ALA A 81 -2.65 4.97 12.18
CA ALA A 81 -3.53 4.46 13.23
C ALA A 81 -4.19 3.13 12.82
N ALA A 82 -4.67 3.00 11.58
CA ALA A 82 -5.27 1.77 11.10
C ALA A 82 -4.26 0.61 11.06
N LYS A 83 -3.02 0.87 10.58
CA LYS A 83 -1.93 -0.12 10.60
C LYS A 83 -1.61 -0.59 12.02
N SER A 84 -1.61 0.33 12.99
CA SER A 84 -1.43 -0.02 14.40
C SER A 84 -2.54 -0.95 14.92
N ILE A 85 -3.79 -0.69 14.54
CA ILE A 85 -4.95 -1.50 14.96
C ILE A 85 -4.92 -2.91 14.34
N VAL A 86 -4.55 -3.04 13.06
CA VAL A 86 -4.53 -4.35 12.37
C VAL A 86 -3.24 -5.14 12.61
N ASN A 87 -2.24 -4.54 13.27
CA ASN A 87 -0.98 -5.20 13.57
C ASN A 87 -1.22 -6.45 14.43
N GLY A 88 -0.74 -7.60 13.97
CA GLY A 88 -0.97 -8.91 14.57
C GLY A 88 -2.07 -9.73 13.88
N ILE A 89 -3.00 -9.08 13.17
CA ILE A 89 -3.92 -9.74 12.22
C ILE A 89 -3.30 -9.76 10.83
N CYS A 90 -2.69 -8.64 10.45
CA CYS A 90 -1.92 -8.47 9.23
C CYS A 90 -0.55 -7.90 9.61
N GLY A 91 0.52 -8.39 8.97
CA GLY A 91 1.85 -7.83 9.14
C GLY A 91 1.88 -6.36 8.67
N ILE A 92 2.72 -5.54 9.31
CA ILE A 92 3.02 -4.19 8.86
C ILE A 92 4.53 -3.98 8.83
N ASP A 93 5.02 -3.13 7.94
CA ASP A 93 6.43 -2.71 7.89
C ASP A 93 6.83 -1.87 9.11
N MET A 94 6.20 -0.71 9.28
CA MET A 94 6.46 0.26 10.34
C MET A 94 5.30 1.25 10.48
N LEU A 95 5.22 1.89 11.66
CA LEU A 95 4.43 3.09 11.85
C LEU A 95 5.23 4.30 11.34
N ALA A 96 4.64 5.07 10.44
CA ALA A 96 5.34 6.18 9.79
C ALA A 96 5.67 7.30 10.77
N GLY A 97 6.94 7.75 10.78
CA GLY A 97 7.45 8.91 11.51
C GLY A 97 7.94 10.02 10.55
N PRO A 98 8.40 11.17 11.08
CA PRO A 98 8.98 12.22 10.26
C PRO A 98 10.24 11.73 9.53
N SER A 99 10.43 12.17 8.30
CA SER A 99 11.67 11.93 7.56
C SER A 99 12.74 12.94 7.99
N GLU A 100 13.97 12.47 8.17
CA GLU A 100 15.11 13.29 8.61
C GLU A 100 16.28 13.11 7.62
N VAL A 101 17.15 14.12 7.52
CA VAL A 101 18.40 14.09 6.74
C VAL A 101 19.51 14.66 7.62
N LEU A 102 20.67 13.98 7.67
CA LEU A 102 21.89 14.39 8.38
C LEU A 102 22.87 15.08 7.44
#